data_AF-A0A957YI95-F1
#
_entry.id   AF-A0A957YI95-F1
#
_cell.length_a   1.000
_cell.length_b   1.000
_cell.length_c   1.000
_cell.angle_alpha   90.00
_cell.angle_beta   90.00
_cell.angle_gamma   90.00
#
_symmetry.space_group_name_H-M   'P 1'
#
loop_
_entity.id
_entity.type
_entity.pdbx_description
1 polymer ?
#
loop_
_entity_poly.entity_id
_entity_poly.type
_entity_poly.pdbx_seq_one_letter_code
_entity_poly.pdbx_strand_id
1 'polypeptide(L)'
;MNTESLSAISIHFTPEELIILLEGLGDAQLFGFSREKFDALPKDHQEVALNVAKRGLIARGLMIVDEQGREKVQAMALGVIVPSVSPDHSVIIVRNPSDKPGQVYYFHSVPDVYVVYFGTPLATYHFNLLRGQDTYEQGISNVLDLGEVDTYSPVSFRLPSDLFDQAQNAARTGGADAARTVLSQTNLDQDTLNELVSTLGAPFEFKAITAIDHTTPEPTLNVLTILHGHNGLWAIEQAADNKSDLVIQRASAAVIQEKVQQLRSAQPVAV
;
A
#
# COMPACT_ATOMS: atom_id res chain seq x y z
N MET A 1 6.02 -13.88 0.27
CA MET A 1 6.74 -13.08 1.27
C MET A 1 6.39 -13.62 2.66
N ASN A 2 7.37 -13.87 3.53
CA ASN A 2 7.14 -14.41 4.87
C ASN A 2 7.19 -13.28 5.92
N THR A 3 6.13 -12.48 6.03
CA THR A 3 5.99 -11.47 7.10
C THR A 3 5.82 -12.09 8.48
N GLU A 4 5.48 -13.38 8.56
CA GLU A 4 5.31 -14.09 9.84
C GLU A 4 6.63 -14.17 10.62
N SER A 5 7.77 -14.16 9.93
CA SER A 5 9.08 -14.15 10.58
C SER A 5 9.39 -12.84 11.33
N LEU A 6 8.76 -11.74 10.91
CA LEU A 6 8.96 -10.40 11.49
C LEU A 6 7.92 -10.05 12.55
N SER A 7 6.82 -10.81 12.61
CA SER A 7 5.71 -10.49 13.49
C SER A 7 5.97 -10.95 14.94
N ALA A 8 5.44 -10.16 15.86
CA ALA A 8 5.23 -10.57 17.25
C ALA A 8 3.94 -11.40 17.35
N ILE A 9 2.90 -10.94 16.66
CA ILE A 9 1.56 -11.53 16.67
C ILE A 9 1.00 -11.48 15.25
N SER A 10 0.39 -12.57 14.79
CA SER A 10 -0.36 -12.64 13.53
C SER A 10 -1.79 -13.06 13.83
N ILE A 11 -2.76 -12.30 13.31
CA ILE A 11 -4.18 -12.56 13.48
C ILE A 11 -4.88 -12.45 12.12
N HIS A 12 -5.76 -13.41 11.87
CA HIS A 12 -6.58 -13.44 10.67
C HIS A 12 -8.03 -13.13 11.03
N PHE A 13 -8.68 -12.28 10.25
CA PHE A 13 -10.10 -11.98 10.42
C PHE A 13 -10.86 -12.25 9.14
N THR A 14 -12.06 -12.81 9.24
CA THR A 14 -13.03 -12.76 8.14
C THR A 14 -13.61 -11.34 8.03
N PRO A 15 -14.27 -10.99 6.91
CA PRO A 15 -14.91 -9.69 6.76
C PRO A 15 -15.94 -9.43 7.86
N GLU A 16 -16.74 -10.43 8.22
CA GLU A 16 -17.77 -10.34 9.26
C GLU A 16 -17.16 -10.15 10.66
N GLU A 17 -16.02 -10.77 10.94
CA GLU A 17 -15.31 -10.56 12.19
C GLU A 17 -14.78 -9.13 12.28
N LEU A 18 -14.25 -8.58 11.18
CA LEU A 18 -13.87 -7.17 11.13
C LEU A 18 -15.06 -6.24 11.34
N ILE A 19 -16.23 -6.54 10.75
CA ILE A 19 -17.45 -5.74 10.97
C ILE A 19 -17.76 -5.64 12.47
N ILE A 20 -17.80 -6.78 13.17
CA ILE A 20 -18.07 -6.81 14.62
C ILE A 20 -17.05 -5.95 15.39
N LEU A 21 -15.76 -6.08 15.06
CA LEU A 21 -14.70 -5.35 15.73
C LEU A 21 -14.79 -3.83 15.46
N LEU A 22 -15.10 -3.44 14.24
CA LEU A 22 -15.23 -2.03 13.82
C LEU A 22 -16.50 -1.37 14.39
N GLU A 23 -17.62 -2.09 14.43
CA GLU A 23 -18.86 -1.65 15.08
C GLU A 23 -18.64 -1.45 16.59
N GLY A 24 -17.89 -2.37 17.23
CA GLY A 24 -17.47 -2.24 18.63
C GLY A 24 -16.57 -1.03 18.91
N LEU A 25 -15.96 -0.44 17.89
CA LEU A 25 -15.17 0.80 17.94
C LEU A 25 -15.97 2.04 17.49
N GLY A 26 -17.30 1.94 17.39
CA GLY A 26 -18.17 3.05 17.01
C GLY A 26 -18.26 3.27 15.51
N ASP A 27 -18.47 2.20 14.74
CA ASP A 27 -18.56 2.21 13.27
C ASP A 27 -17.31 2.76 12.57
N ALA A 28 -16.15 2.41 13.12
CA ALA A 28 -14.89 2.89 12.60
C ALA A 28 -14.60 2.32 11.19
N GLN A 29 -13.85 3.06 10.39
CA GLN A 29 -13.51 2.67 9.02
C GLN A 29 -12.08 2.13 8.96
N LEU A 30 -11.87 1.13 8.12
CA LEU A 30 -10.56 0.51 7.87
C LEU A 30 -10.21 0.68 6.39
N PHE A 31 -9.00 1.18 6.08
CA PHE A 31 -8.59 1.42 4.69
C PHE A 31 -8.62 0.12 3.86
N GLY A 32 -9.19 0.17 2.66
CA GLY A 32 -9.29 -1.01 1.79
C GLY A 32 -10.27 -2.08 2.23
N PHE A 33 -10.97 -1.90 3.35
CA PHE A 33 -12.08 -2.75 3.76
C PHE A 33 -13.40 -2.22 3.19
N SER A 34 -14.24 -3.10 2.64
CA SER A 34 -15.57 -2.74 2.14
C SER A 34 -16.64 -3.67 2.74
N ARG A 35 -17.70 -3.05 3.28
CA ARG A 35 -18.90 -3.73 3.78
C ARG A 35 -19.94 -4.00 2.69
N GLU A 36 -19.78 -3.45 1.50
CA GLU A 36 -20.81 -3.43 0.45
C GLU A 36 -21.39 -4.82 0.13
N LYS A 37 -20.52 -5.83 -0.01
CA LYS A 37 -20.95 -7.20 -0.28
C LYS A 37 -21.76 -7.81 0.87
N PHE A 38 -21.39 -7.48 2.11
CA PHE A 38 -22.09 -7.94 3.30
C PHE A 38 -23.43 -7.22 3.45
N ASP A 39 -23.43 -5.90 3.27
CA ASP A 39 -24.63 -5.06 3.40
C ASP A 39 -25.68 -5.38 2.31
N ALA A 40 -25.27 -5.92 1.17
CA ALA A 40 -26.15 -6.41 0.11
C ALA A 40 -26.88 -7.73 0.45
N LEU A 41 -26.46 -8.46 1.50
CA LEU A 41 -27.12 -9.69 1.92
C LEU A 41 -28.49 -9.40 2.57
N PRO A 42 -29.46 -10.33 2.52
CA PRO A 42 -30.67 -10.24 3.35
C PRO A 42 -30.34 -10.12 4.84
N LYS A 43 -31.14 -9.35 5.60
CA LYS A 43 -30.93 -9.10 7.04
C LYS A 43 -30.74 -10.39 7.85
N ASP A 44 -31.56 -11.41 7.60
CA ASP A 44 -31.45 -12.70 8.30
C ASP A 44 -30.11 -13.40 8.03
N HIS A 45 -29.56 -13.25 6.81
CA HIS A 45 -28.25 -13.80 6.48
C HIS A 45 -27.12 -13.00 7.12
N GLN A 46 -27.25 -11.68 7.19
CA GLN A 46 -26.30 -10.82 7.91
C GLN A 46 -26.23 -11.22 9.38
N GLU A 47 -27.38 -11.38 10.05
CA GLU A 47 -27.46 -11.78 11.45
C GLU A 47 -26.83 -13.15 11.70
N VAL A 48 -27.14 -14.14 10.86
CA VAL A 48 -26.53 -15.48 10.95
C VAL A 48 -25.01 -15.40 10.78
N ALA A 49 -24.53 -14.65 9.79
CA ALA A 49 -23.11 -14.51 9.52
C ALA A 49 -22.35 -13.83 10.68
N LEU A 50 -22.90 -12.74 11.24
CA LEU A 50 -22.33 -12.08 12.42
C LEU A 50 -22.33 -12.99 13.64
N ASN A 51 -23.40 -13.75 13.88
CA ASN A 51 -23.45 -14.71 14.98
C ASN A 51 -22.42 -15.86 14.83
N VAL A 52 -22.10 -16.27 13.60
CA VAL A 52 -21.01 -17.22 13.33
C VAL A 52 -19.65 -16.58 13.60
N ALA A 53 -19.40 -15.41 13.04
CA ALA A 53 -18.15 -14.65 13.22
C ALA A 53 -17.86 -14.35 14.70
N LYS A 54 -18.87 -13.92 15.44
CA LYS A 54 -18.84 -13.70 16.88
C LYS A 54 -18.40 -14.93 17.67
N ARG A 55 -18.99 -16.09 17.37
CA ARG A 55 -18.57 -17.36 17.98
C ARG A 55 -17.13 -17.72 17.60
N GLY A 56 -16.70 -17.43 16.38
CA GLY A 56 -15.32 -17.57 15.92
C GLY A 56 -14.33 -16.72 16.70
N LEU A 57 -14.66 -15.45 16.95
CA LEU A 57 -13.87 -14.53 17.77
C LEU A 57 -13.77 -15.02 19.23
N ILE A 58 -14.87 -15.48 19.82
CA ILE A 58 -14.90 -16.01 21.19
C ILE A 58 -14.08 -17.31 21.29
N ALA A 59 -14.26 -18.24 20.35
CA ALA A 59 -13.54 -19.51 20.33
C ALA A 59 -12.01 -19.34 20.23
N ARG A 60 -11.56 -18.27 19.57
CA ARG A 60 -10.13 -17.92 19.44
C ARG A 60 -9.61 -17.01 20.56
N GLY A 61 -10.46 -16.66 21.54
CA GLY A 61 -10.08 -15.78 22.64
C GLY A 61 -9.76 -14.35 22.20
N LEU A 62 -10.33 -13.89 21.07
CA LEU A 62 -10.21 -12.51 20.59
C LEU A 62 -11.36 -11.63 21.11
N MET A 63 -12.38 -12.26 21.67
CA MET A 63 -13.49 -11.63 22.37
C MET A 63 -13.90 -12.53 23.54
N ILE A 64 -14.41 -11.93 24.61
CA ILE A 64 -14.97 -12.65 25.76
C ILE A 64 -16.35 -12.12 26.10
N VAL A 65 -17.12 -12.94 26.81
CA VAL A 65 -18.36 -12.54 27.46
C VAL A 65 -18.07 -12.40 28.95
N ASP A 66 -18.28 -11.23 29.52
CA ASP A 66 -18.08 -11.01 30.95
C ASP A 66 -19.19 -11.62 31.81
N GLU A 67 -19.04 -11.54 33.13
CA GLU A 67 -20.01 -12.10 34.09
C GLU A 67 -21.41 -11.49 33.95
N GLN A 68 -21.53 -10.30 33.36
CA GLN A 68 -22.80 -9.62 33.10
C GLN A 68 -23.38 -9.95 31.71
N GLY A 69 -22.77 -10.88 30.98
CA GLY A 69 -23.18 -11.25 29.63
C GLY A 69 -22.78 -10.24 28.57
N ARG A 70 -21.89 -9.28 28.87
CA ARG A 70 -21.44 -8.27 27.90
C ARG A 70 -20.23 -8.74 27.13
N GLU A 71 -20.25 -8.50 25.83
CA GLU A 71 -19.11 -8.77 24.96
C GLU A 71 -18.01 -7.73 25.14
N LYS A 72 -16.78 -8.21 25.22
CA LYS A 72 -15.57 -7.38 25.29
C LYS A 72 -14.52 -7.93 24.34
N VAL A 73 -14.05 -7.08 23.44
CA VAL A 73 -12.91 -7.38 22.58
C VAL A 73 -11.64 -7.46 23.43
N GLN A 74 -10.83 -8.49 23.20
CA GLN A 74 -9.59 -8.71 23.94
C GLN A 74 -8.49 -7.74 23.51
N ALA A 75 -7.61 -7.38 24.45
CA ALA A 75 -6.54 -6.40 24.22
C ALA A 75 -5.65 -6.76 23.03
N MET A 76 -5.41 -8.06 22.79
CA MET A 76 -4.62 -8.53 21.66
C MET A 76 -5.26 -8.18 20.30
N ALA A 77 -6.58 -8.32 20.16
CA ALA A 77 -7.28 -7.92 18.94
C ALA A 77 -7.32 -6.39 18.79
N LEU A 78 -7.55 -5.66 19.89
CA LEU A 78 -7.49 -4.20 19.89
C LEU A 78 -6.11 -3.67 19.49
N GLY A 79 -5.03 -4.32 19.94
CA GLY A 79 -3.66 -3.93 19.65
C GLY A 79 -3.28 -4.01 18.16
N VAL A 80 -4.03 -4.76 17.33
CA VAL A 80 -3.85 -4.76 15.87
C VAL A 80 -4.88 -3.91 15.14
N ILE A 81 -6.13 -3.88 15.60
CA ILE A 81 -7.22 -3.16 14.92
C ILE A 81 -7.12 -1.66 15.15
N VAL A 82 -6.90 -1.20 16.39
CA VAL A 82 -6.92 0.24 16.70
C VAL A 82 -5.87 1.03 15.91
N PRO A 83 -4.59 0.61 15.85
CA PRO A 83 -3.59 1.30 15.03
C PRO A 83 -3.91 1.27 13.53
N SER A 84 -4.70 0.30 13.07
CA SER A 84 -5.07 0.17 11.66
C SER A 84 -6.24 1.07 11.28
N VAL A 85 -7.10 1.40 12.25
CA VAL A 85 -8.27 2.26 12.09
C VAL A 85 -7.92 3.74 12.26
N SER A 86 -7.06 4.05 13.24
CA SER A 86 -6.65 5.41 13.56
C SER A 86 -5.12 5.51 13.64
N PRO A 87 -4.40 5.30 12.52
CA PRO A 87 -2.95 5.45 12.46
C PRO A 87 -2.53 6.91 12.60
N ASP A 88 -1.36 7.16 13.18
CA ASP A 88 -0.68 8.46 13.08
C ASP A 88 0.04 8.56 11.73
N HIS A 89 0.62 7.45 11.28
CA HIS A 89 1.25 7.35 9.97
C HIS A 89 0.81 6.09 9.23
N SER A 90 0.60 6.24 7.93
CA SER A 90 0.26 5.14 7.03
C SER A 90 1.22 5.09 5.86
N VAL A 91 1.68 3.90 5.50
CA VAL A 91 2.35 3.60 4.23
C VAL A 91 1.53 2.55 3.52
N ILE A 92 0.88 2.93 2.43
CA ILE A 92 0.07 2.05 1.60
C ILE A 92 0.88 1.67 0.39
N ILE A 93 1.09 0.37 0.17
CA ILE A 93 1.84 -0.14 -0.97
C ILE A 93 0.91 -0.96 -1.84
N VAL A 94 0.61 -0.45 -3.04
CA VAL A 94 -0.09 -1.18 -4.09
C VAL A 94 0.96 -1.86 -4.96
N ARG A 95 0.93 -3.18 -5.04
CA ARG A 95 1.85 -4.01 -5.81
C ARG A 95 1.07 -4.70 -6.94
N ASN A 96 1.40 -4.38 -8.18
CA ASN A 96 0.77 -4.93 -9.38
C ASN A 96 1.83 -5.61 -10.26
N PRO A 97 2.18 -6.88 -9.96
CA PRO A 97 3.05 -7.67 -10.83
C PRO A 97 2.33 -8.03 -12.14
N SER A 98 3.08 -8.21 -13.23
CA SER A 98 2.49 -8.52 -14.55
C SER A 98 1.83 -9.91 -14.62
N ASP A 99 2.22 -10.84 -13.74
CA ASP A 99 1.86 -12.26 -13.80
C ASP A 99 0.86 -12.72 -12.72
N LYS A 100 0.49 -11.84 -11.77
CA LYS A 100 -0.36 -12.19 -10.61
C LYS A 100 -1.36 -11.08 -10.31
N PRO A 101 -2.46 -11.39 -9.59
CA PRO A 101 -3.35 -10.36 -9.08
C PRO A 101 -2.61 -9.33 -8.24
N GLY A 102 -3.01 -8.07 -8.38
CA GLY A 102 -2.50 -6.99 -7.54
C GLY A 102 -2.80 -7.23 -6.06
N GLN A 103 -1.92 -6.70 -5.20
CA GLN A 103 -2.08 -6.78 -3.75
C GLN A 103 -1.79 -5.43 -3.12
N VAL A 104 -2.56 -5.08 -2.09
CA VAL A 104 -2.37 -3.86 -1.33
C VAL A 104 -1.96 -4.20 0.09
N TYR A 105 -0.91 -3.55 0.56
CA TYR A 105 -0.38 -3.67 1.92
C TYR A 105 -0.56 -2.34 2.63
N TYR A 106 -1.06 -2.40 3.85
CA TYR A 106 -1.34 -1.25 4.70
C TYR A 106 -0.42 -1.32 5.92
N PHE A 107 0.62 -0.50 5.92
CA PHE A 107 1.55 -0.37 7.02
C PHE A 107 1.16 0.83 7.87
N HIS A 108 0.73 0.59 9.09
CA HIS A 108 0.28 1.61 10.02
C HIS A 108 1.19 1.70 11.23
N SER A 109 1.33 2.91 11.76
CA SER A 109 2.01 3.12 13.02
C SER A 109 1.32 4.19 13.86
N VAL A 110 1.32 3.93 15.16
CA VAL A 110 1.12 4.90 16.26
C VAL A 110 2.34 4.77 17.20
N PRO A 111 2.52 5.62 18.22
CA PRO A 111 3.71 5.55 19.07
C PRO A 111 3.94 4.13 19.62
N ASP A 112 5.12 3.58 19.33
CA ASP A 112 5.58 2.23 19.72
C ASP A 112 4.76 1.03 19.20
N VAL A 113 3.78 1.24 18.30
CA VAL A 113 2.96 0.16 17.75
C VAL A 113 2.94 0.21 16.23
N TYR A 114 3.35 -0.90 15.63
CA TYR A 114 3.53 -1.03 14.19
C TYR A 114 2.72 -2.22 13.68
N VAL A 115 1.81 -1.99 12.74
CA VAL A 115 0.94 -3.03 12.19
C VAL A 115 1.07 -3.03 10.68
N VAL A 116 1.12 -4.22 10.08
CA VAL A 116 0.86 -4.39 8.65
C VAL A 116 -0.36 -5.26 8.46
N TYR A 117 -1.28 -4.85 7.60
CA TYR A 117 -2.35 -5.74 7.14
C TYR A 117 -2.54 -5.73 5.63
N PHE A 118 -3.14 -6.81 5.14
CA PHE A 118 -3.49 -6.99 3.73
C PHE A 118 -4.63 -8.00 3.59
N GLY A 119 -5.41 -7.86 2.52
CA GLY A 119 -6.40 -8.86 2.12
C GLY A 119 -5.76 -10.05 1.41
N THR A 120 -6.37 -11.23 1.55
CA THR A 120 -5.98 -12.44 0.80
C THR A 120 -7.01 -12.82 -0.25
N PRO A 121 -6.64 -13.66 -1.24
CA PRO A 121 -7.59 -14.20 -2.21
C PRO A 121 -8.74 -15.00 -1.59
N LEU A 122 -8.60 -15.46 -0.34
CA LEU A 122 -9.63 -16.20 0.40
C LEU A 122 -10.61 -15.28 1.15
N ALA A 123 -10.60 -13.99 0.83
CA ALA A 123 -11.42 -12.96 1.49
C ALA A 123 -11.16 -12.83 2.99
N THR A 124 -9.99 -13.22 3.48
CA THR A 124 -9.53 -12.96 4.85
C THR A 124 -8.60 -11.77 4.89
N TYR A 125 -8.54 -11.08 6.02
CA TYR A 125 -7.59 -10.01 6.28
C TYR A 125 -6.54 -10.48 7.27
N HIS A 126 -5.29 -10.33 6.89
CA HIS A 126 -4.14 -10.75 7.66
C HIS A 126 -3.53 -9.54 8.35
N PHE A 127 -3.49 -9.53 9.68
CA PHE A 127 -2.90 -8.48 10.49
C PHE A 127 -1.66 -9.02 11.18
N ASN A 128 -0.55 -8.29 11.08
CA ASN A 128 0.69 -8.61 11.76
C ASN A 128 1.09 -7.42 12.64
N LEU A 129 1.16 -7.65 13.94
CA LEU A 129 1.82 -6.75 14.88
C LEU A 129 3.33 -6.97 14.73
N LEU A 130 4.06 -5.92 14.41
CA LEU A 130 5.51 -5.94 14.22
C LEU A 130 6.22 -5.60 15.53
N ARG A 131 7.43 -6.13 15.74
CA ARG A 131 8.15 -6.03 17.02
C ARG A 131 8.70 -4.64 17.33
N GLY A 132 8.76 -3.77 16.34
CA GLY A 132 9.29 -2.42 16.44
C GLY A 132 9.57 -1.80 15.07
N GLN A 133 10.15 -0.61 15.09
CA GLN A 133 10.43 0.18 13.89
C GLN A 133 11.31 -0.58 12.87
N ASP A 134 12.37 -1.26 13.33
CA ASP A 134 13.26 -2.01 12.42
C ASP A 134 12.50 -3.09 11.65
N THR A 135 11.60 -3.82 12.32
CA THR A 135 10.77 -4.84 11.65
C THR A 135 9.70 -4.24 10.75
N TYR A 136 9.22 -3.03 11.05
CA TYR A 136 8.33 -2.28 10.17
C TYR A 136 9.03 -1.85 8.89
N GLU A 137 10.25 -1.32 9.01
CA GLU A 137 11.10 -0.93 7.88
C GLU A 137 11.50 -2.12 7.03
N GLN A 138 11.93 -3.21 7.66
CA GLN A 138 12.21 -4.45 6.95
C GLN A 138 10.96 -5.01 6.27
N GLY A 139 9.79 -4.90 6.90
CA GLY A 139 8.51 -5.31 6.32
C GLY A 139 8.18 -4.54 5.04
N ILE A 140 8.35 -3.21 5.06
CA ILE A 140 8.19 -2.35 3.87
C ILE A 140 9.19 -2.76 2.79
N SER A 141 10.47 -2.88 3.12
CA SER A 141 11.51 -3.29 2.16
C SER A 141 11.22 -4.65 1.53
N ASN A 142 10.76 -5.62 2.33
CA ASN A 142 10.36 -6.94 1.86
C ASN A 142 9.14 -6.90 0.90
N VAL A 143 8.18 -6.00 1.13
CA VAL A 143 7.04 -5.82 0.21
C VAL A 143 7.48 -5.17 -1.09
N LEU A 144 8.43 -4.22 -1.01
CA LEU A 144 8.97 -3.57 -2.18
C LEU A 144 9.77 -4.52 -3.06
N ASP A 145 10.41 -5.55 -2.51
CA ASP A 145 10.98 -6.68 -3.25
C ASP A 145 11.74 -6.21 -4.51
N LEU A 146 12.64 -5.25 -4.33
CA LEU A 146 13.27 -4.52 -5.43
C LEU A 146 14.37 -5.33 -6.14
N GLY A 147 14.80 -6.43 -5.53
CA GLY A 147 15.95 -7.21 -5.99
C GLY A 147 17.27 -6.43 -5.94
N GLU A 148 18.32 -7.05 -6.47
CA GLU A 148 19.60 -6.39 -6.74
C GLU A 148 19.57 -5.87 -8.18
N VAL A 149 19.02 -4.66 -8.35
CA VAL A 149 19.01 -3.97 -9.65
C VAL A 149 20.03 -2.84 -9.61
N ASP A 150 21.21 -3.10 -10.17
CA ASP A 150 22.24 -2.09 -10.37
C ASP A 150 21.81 -1.13 -11.49
N THR A 151 21.92 0.17 -11.22
CA THR A 151 21.63 1.21 -12.23
C THR A 151 22.90 1.55 -12.98
N TYR A 152 22.84 1.54 -14.31
CA TYR A 152 24.01 1.79 -15.16
C TYR A 152 24.36 3.28 -15.32
N SER A 153 23.40 4.20 -15.15
CA SER A 153 23.63 5.65 -15.04
C SER A 153 22.38 6.35 -14.50
N PRO A 154 22.49 7.22 -13.48
CA PRO A 154 21.35 7.99 -13.00
C PRO A 154 20.90 8.98 -14.09
N VAL A 155 19.62 8.90 -14.45
CA VAL A 155 18.97 9.83 -15.39
C VAL A 155 17.75 10.39 -14.68
N SER A 156 17.54 11.70 -14.76
CA SER A 156 16.38 12.38 -14.18
C SER A 156 15.87 13.45 -15.12
N PHE A 157 14.55 13.49 -15.30
CA PHE A 157 13.88 14.47 -16.15
C PHE A 157 12.47 14.75 -15.65
N ARG A 158 11.83 15.76 -16.23
CA ARG A 158 10.45 16.15 -15.93
C ARG A 158 9.56 15.95 -17.12
N LEU A 159 8.35 15.44 -16.90
CA LEU A 159 7.29 15.34 -17.90
C LEU A 159 5.96 15.86 -17.33
N PRO A 160 5.13 16.55 -18.12
CA PRO A 160 3.75 16.77 -17.77
C PRO A 160 3.03 15.44 -17.48
N SER A 161 2.21 15.40 -16.43
CA SER A 161 1.49 14.20 -16.00
C SER A 161 0.56 13.67 -17.09
N ASP A 162 -0.09 14.56 -17.84
CA ASP A 162 -0.98 14.21 -18.95
C ASP A 162 -0.22 13.57 -20.11
N LEU A 163 0.98 14.05 -20.41
CA LEU A 163 1.85 13.46 -21.44
C LEU A 163 2.33 12.07 -21.03
N PHE A 164 2.66 11.87 -19.75
CA PHE A 164 3.04 10.57 -19.22
C PHE A 164 1.87 9.57 -19.29
N ASP A 165 0.66 9.98 -18.89
CA ASP A 165 -0.54 9.16 -18.97
C ASP A 165 -0.90 8.79 -20.41
N GLN A 166 -0.74 9.74 -21.35
CA GLN A 166 -0.90 9.49 -22.78
C GLN A 166 0.12 8.48 -23.28
N ALA A 167 1.39 8.61 -22.90
CA ALA A 167 2.45 7.69 -23.31
C ALA A 167 2.22 6.27 -22.77
N GLN A 168 1.81 6.14 -21.50
CA GLN A 168 1.47 4.85 -20.90
C GLN A 168 0.27 4.19 -21.60
N ASN A 169 -0.79 4.96 -21.90
CA ASN A 169 -1.95 4.47 -22.63
C ASN A 169 -1.61 4.06 -24.07
N ALA A 170 -0.76 4.83 -24.75
CA ALA A 170 -0.26 4.51 -26.09
C ALA A 170 0.59 3.24 -26.06
N ALA A 171 1.44 3.06 -25.05
CA ALA A 171 2.25 1.86 -24.88
C ALA A 171 1.38 0.61 -24.71
N ARG A 172 0.32 0.71 -23.89
CA ARG A 172 -0.61 -0.38 -23.60
C ARG A 172 -1.48 -0.79 -24.79
N THR A 173 -1.91 0.17 -25.60
CA THR A 173 -2.89 -0.08 -26.68
C THR A 173 -2.27 -0.18 -28.08
N GLY A 174 -1.21 0.59 -28.34
CA GLY A 174 -0.53 0.68 -29.63
C GLY A 174 0.92 0.21 -29.62
N GLY A 175 1.45 -0.23 -28.47
CA GLY A 175 2.82 -0.71 -28.33
C GLY A 175 3.87 0.41 -28.25
N ALA A 176 5.14 0.01 -28.33
CA ALA A 176 6.29 0.88 -28.12
C ALA A 176 6.34 2.08 -29.09
N ASP A 177 6.05 1.88 -30.37
CA ASP A 177 6.14 2.94 -31.38
C ASP A 177 5.09 4.06 -31.17
N ALA A 178 3.90 3.70 -30.68
CA ALA A 178 2.86 4.67 -30.33
C ALA A 178 3.30 5.54 -29.13
N ALA A 179 3.84 4.92 -28.08
CA ALA A 179 4.37 5.65 -26.93
C ALA A 179 5.57 6.52 -27.30
N ARG A 180 6.48 6.03 -28.16
CA ARG A 180 7.60 6.81 -28.69
C ARG A 180 7.11 8.03 -29.46
N THR A 181 6.03 7.91 -30.22
CA THR A 181 5.44 9.05 -30.95
C THR A 181 4.96 10.12 -29.97
N VAL A 182 4.27 9.74 -28.89
CA VAL A 182 3.84 10.69 -27.85
C VAL A 182 5.04 11.38 -27.19
N LEU A 183 6.07 10.62 -26.83
CA LEU A 183 7.26 11.14 -26.14
C LEU A 183 8.30 11.80 -27.07
N SER A 184 8.10 11.77 -28.39
CA SER A 184 9.05 12.35 -29.36
C SER A 184 9.19 13.88 -29.25
N GLN A 185 8.23 14.54 -28.58
CA GLN A 185 8.24 15.97 -28.31
C GLN A 185 9.10 16.35 -27.09
N THR A 186 9.65 15.37 -26.39
CA THR A 186 10.51 15.57 -25.22
C THR A 186 11.97 15.72 -25.63
N ASN A 187 12.79 16.34 -24.77
CA ASN A 187 14.23 16.48 -24.99
C ASN A 187 15.03 15.26 -24.47
N LEU A 188 14.40 14.08 -24.41
CA LEU A 188 15.07 12.87 -23.97
C LEU A 188 16.06 12.38 -25.04
N ASP A 189 17.22 11.91 -24.60
CA ASP A 189 18.11 11.16 -25.48
C ASP A 189 17.44 9.86 -25.91
N GLN A 190 17.85 9.33 -27.06
CA GLN A 190 17.20 8.18 -27.68
C GLN A 190 17.29 6.92 -26.81
N ASP A 191 18.37 6.74 -26.05
CA ASP A 191 18.55 5.56 -25.21
C ASP A 191 17.57 5.61 -24.02
N THR A 192 17.51 6.73 -23.31
CA THR A 192 16.53 6.97 -22.23
C THR A 192 15.10 6.82 -22.72
N LEU A 193 14.78 7.40 -23.89
CA LEU A 193 13.45 7.30 -24.49
C LEU A 193 13.07 5.84 -24.78
N ASN A 194 13.97 5.07 -25.39
CA ASN A 194 13.74 3.67 -25.73
C ASN A 194 13.55 2.80 -24.48
N GLU A 195 14.35 3.03 -23.44
CA GLU A 195 14.23 2.29 -22.18
C GLU A 195 12.92 2.59 -21.45
N LEU A 196 12.54 3.87 -21.37
CA LEU A 196 11.28 4.28 -20.74
C LEU A 196 10.10 3.69 -21.51
N VAL A 197 10.06 3.83 -22.84
CA VAL A 197 9.00 3.28 -23.70
C VAL A 197 8.89 1.77 -23.55
N SER A 198 10.02 1.06 -23.53
CA SER A 198 10.03 -0.39 -23.30
C SER A 198 9.44 -0.75 -21.94
N THR A 199 9.75 0.04 -20.90
CA THR A 199 9.24 -0.19 -19.55
C THR A 199 7.73 0.11 -19.45
N LEU A 200 7.25 1.17 -20.11
CA LEU A 200 5.83 1.51 -20.12
C LEU A 200 4.96 0.47 -20.83
N GLY A 201 5.47 -0.15 -21.90
CA GLY A 201 4.72 -1.13 -22.67
C GLY A 201 4.61 -2.51 -22.01
N ALA A 202 5.64 -2.91 -21.26
CA ALA A 202 5.70 -4.20 -20.59
C ALA A 202 6.46 -4.10 -19.26
N PRO A 203 5.91 -3.43 -18.24
CA PRO A 203 6.52 -3.43 -16.92
C PRO A 203 6.44 -4.85 -16.35
N PHE A 204 7.53 -5.34 -15.76
CA PHE A 204 7.49 -6.52 -14.91
C PHE A 204 6.57 -6.29 -13.72
N GLU A 205 6.64 -5.09 -13.18
CA GLU A 205 5.90 -4.73 -11.99
C GLU A 205 5.69 -3.23 -11.88
N PHE A 206 4.50 -2.88 -11.42
CA PHE A 206 4.14 -1.54 -10.99
C PHE A 206 3.96 -1.53 -9.49
N LYS A 207 4.57 -0.56 -8.79
CA LYS A 207 4.30 -0.30 -7.38
C LYS A 207 3.91 1.17 -7.18
N ALA A 208 2.87 1.42 -6.39
CA ALA A 208 2.57 2.75 -5.88
C ALA A 208 2.68 2.73 -4.36
N ILE A 209 3.45 3.66 -3.82
CA ILE A 209 3.66 3.86 -2.39
C ILE A 209 3.06 5.19 -2.02
N THR A 210 2.10 5.17 -1.11
CA THR A 210 1.48 6.37 -0.57
C THR A 210 1.82 6.45 0.90
N ALA A 211 2.58 7.47 1.29
CA ALA A 211 2.80 7.83 2.69
C ALA A 211 1.80 8.90 3.11
N ILE A 212 1.13 8.68 4.23
CA ILE A 212 0.12 9.59 4.81
C ILE A 212 0.51 9.90 6.24
N ASP A 213 0.57 11.19 6.57
CA ASP A 213 0.70 11.67 7.94
C ASP A 213 -0.66 12.18 8.42
N HIS A 214 -1.20 11.55 9.46
CA HIS A 214 -2.48 11.87 10.08
C HIS A 214 -2.34 12.71 11.36
N THR A 215 -1.12 13.08 11.75
CA THR A 215 -0.87 13.84 12.98
C THR A 215 -1.33 15.31 12.88
N THR A 216 -1.58 15.79 11.67
CA THR A 216 -2.13 17.12 11.38
C THR A 216 -3.63 17.05 11.05
N PRO A 217 -4.43 18.11 11.32
CA PRO A 217 -5.85 18.14 10.97
C PRO A 217 -6.13 17.93 9.49
N GLU A 218 -5.20 18.38 8.63
CA GLU A 218 -5.20 18.09 7.20
C GLU A 218 -4.10 17.06 6.93
N PRO A 219 -4.45 15.80 6.60
CA PRO A 219 -3.44 14.78 6.35
C PRO A 219 -2.55 15.16 5.17
N THR A 220 -1.24 14.99 5.34
CA THR A 220 -0.30 15.17 4.22
C THR A 220 -0.11 13.87 3.49
N LEU A 221 0.01 13.94 2.16
CA LEU A 221 0.08 12.77 1.29
C LEU A 221 1.26 12.92 0.34
N ASN A 222 2.17 11.94 0.39
CA ASN A 222 3.30 11.84 -0.53
C ASN A 222 3.20 10.53 -1.31
N VAL A 223 3.41 10.58 -2.63
CA VAL A 223 3.26 9.43 -3.52
C VAL A 223 4.55 9.21 -4.29
N LEU A 224 5.05 7.98 -4.24
CA LEU A 224 6.13 7.47 -5.08
C LEU A 224 5.60 6.30 -5.90
N THR A 225 5.70 6.41 -7.21
CA THR A 225 5.45 5.29 -8.12
C THR A 225 6.78 4.69 -8.57
N ILE A 226 6.83 3.37 -8.63
CA ILE A 226 7.97 2.60 -9.10
C ILE A 226 7.53 1.78 -10.30
N LEU A 227 8.18 1.97 -11.43
CA LEU A 227 8.07 1.07 -12.58
C LEU A 227 9.31 0.20 -12.65
N HIS A 228 9.11 -1.12 -12.65
CA HIS A 228 10.16 -2.09 -12.85
C HIS A 228 10.06 -2.65 -14.27
N GLY A 229 11.07 -2.37 -15.10
CA GLY A 229 11.19 -2.92 -16.45
C GLY A 229 12.46 -3.75 -16.64
N HIS A 230 12.68 -4.24 -17.84
CA HIS A 230 13.87 -5.00 -18.21
C HIS A 230 15.20 -4.24 -17.98
N ASN A 231 15.16 -2.91 -18.08
CA ASN A 231 16.35 -2.06 -18.01
C ASN A 231 16.54 -1.39 -16.64
N GLY A 232 15.71 -1.76 -15.65
CA GLY A 232 15.86 -1.32 -14.27
C GLY A 232 14.60 -0.70 -13.67
N LEU A 233 14.80 0.12 -12.64
CA LEU A 233 13.73 0.76 -11.87
C LEU A 233 13.62 2.24 -12.24
N TRP A 234 12.39 2.72 -12.36
CA TRP A 234 12.05 4.13 -12.50
C TRP A 234 11.26 4.59 -11.28
N ALA A 235 11.79 5.59 -10.57
CA ALA A 235 11.08 6.36 -9.57
C ALA A 235 10.29 7.48 -10.24
N ILE A 236 9.03 7.67 -9.86
CA ILE A 236 8.15 8.70 -10.39
C ILE A 236 7.46 9.40 -9.22
N GLU A 237 7.63 10.70 -9.13
CA GLU A 237 7.10 11.55 -8.06
C GLU A 237 6.52 12.84 -8.67
N GLN A 238 5.58 13.49 -7.98
CA GLN A 238 5.15 14.84 -8.38
C GLN A 238 6.26 15.85 -8.14
N ALA A 239 6.44 16.81 -9.06
CA ALA A 239 7.39 17.89 -8.86
C ALA A 239 6.91 18.84 -7.75
N ALA A 240 7.79 19.19 -6.82
CA ALA A 240 7.45 20.02 -5.66
C ALA A 240 6.98 21.44 -6.05
N ASP A 241 7.51 21.98 -7.15
CA ASP A 241 7.23 23.30 -7.68
C ASP A 241 6.05 23.33 -8.67
N ASN A 242 5.65 22.18 -9.22
CA ASN A 242 4.52 22.08 -10.15
C ASN A 242 3.85 20.70 -10.06
N LYS A 243 2.70 20.61 -9.39
CA LYS A 243 1.96 19.34 -9.21
C LYS A 243 1.45 18.73 -10.53
N SER A 244 1.43 19.48 -11.63
CA SER A 244 1.09 18.96 -12.95
C SER A 244 2.26 18.26 -13.64
N ASP A 245 3.47 18.39 -13.12
CA ASP A 245 4.66 17.74 -13.65
C ASP A 245 5.09 16.56 -12.76
N LEU A 246 5.64 15.55 -13.40
CA LEU A 246 6.25 14.39 -12.77
C LEU A 246 7.76 14.48 -12.91
N VAL A 247 8.48 14.22 -11.82
CA VAL A 247 9.92 13.93 -11.84
C VAL A 247 10.07 12.43 -12.03
N ILE A 248 10.72 12.04 -13.11
CA ILE A 248 10.96 10.64 -13.47
C ILE A 248 12.47 10.41 -13.41
N GLN A 249 12.88 9.43 -12.63
CA GLN A 249 14.28 9.14 -12.37
C GLN A 249 14.56 7.64 -12.50
N ARG A 250 15.63 7.29 -13.22
CA ARG A 250 16.21 5.95 -13.15
C ARG A 250 16.90 5.76 -11.80
N ALA A 251 16.54 4.73 -11.06
CA ALA A 251 16.97 4.55 -9.68
C ALA A 251 17.49 3.12 -9.41
N SER A 252 18.44 3.00 -8.48
CA SER A 252 18.79 1.70 -7.87
C SER A 252 17.77 1.34 -6.80
N ALA A 253 17.78 0.07 -6.38
CA ALA A 253 17.01 -0.36 -5.21
C ALA A 253 17.35 0.48 -3.95
N ALA A 254 18.62 0.83 -3.75
CA ALA A 254 19.06 1.65 -2.62
C ALA A 254 18.48 3.08 -2.67
N VAL A 255 18.46 3.72 -3.85
CA VAL A 255 17.87 5.05 -4.02
C VAL A 255 16.36 5.01 -3.78
N ILE A 256 15.67 3.98 -4.24
CA ILE A 256 14.24 3.80 -3.94
C ILE A 256 14.01 3.60 -2.44
N GLN A 257 14.83 2.80 -1.77
CA GLN A 257 14.73 2.60 -0.31
C GLN A 257 14.94 3.91 0.45
N GLU A 258 15.93 4.71 0.06
CA GLU A 258 16.16 6.04 0.64
C GLU A 258 14.95 6.95 0.42
N LYS A 259 14.39 7.01 -0.80
CA LYS A 259 13.18 7.78 -1.08
C LYS A 259 12.00 7.33 -0.22
N VAL A 260 11.80 6.02 -0.06
CA VAL A 260 10.74 5.47 0.80
C VAL A 260 10.92 5.88 2.27
N GLN A 261 12.17 5.91 2.76
CA GLN A 261 12.48 6.43 4.09
C GLN A 261 12.18 7.92 4.18
N GLN A 262 12.56 8.71 3.18
CA GLN A 262 12.30 10.15 3.11
C GLN A 262 10.80 10.48 3.11
N LEU A 263 9.98 9.72 2.37
CA LEU A 263 8.52 9.89 2.33
C LEU A 263 7.88 9.77 3.73
N ARG A 264 8.49 8.99 4.62
CA ARG A 264 8.04 8.78 5.99
C ARG A 264 8.54 9.84 6.96
N SER A 265 9.77 10.33 6.74
CA SER A 265 10.40 11.34 7.61
C SER A 265 10.03 12.78 7.25
N ALA A 266 9.47 13.01 6.06
CA ALA A 266 9.07 14.33 5.59
C ALA A 266 7.92 14.86 6.47
N GLN A 267 8.28 15.54 7.55
CA GLN A 267 7.35 16.43 8.25
C GLN A 267 6.89 17.52 7.28
N PRO A 268 5.64 17.99 7.37
CA PRO A 268 5.23 19.16 6.62
C PRO A 268 6.20 20.31 6.91
N VAL A 269 6.87 20.80 5.85
CA VAL A 269 7.58 22.07 5.92
C VAL A 269 6.50 23.13 6.16
N ALA A 270 6.50 23.73 7.34
CA ALA A 270 5.58 24.82 7.65
C ALA A 270 5.72 25.91 6.57
N VAL A 271 4.65 26.13 5.81
CA VAL A 271 4.52 27.21 4.82
C VAL A 271 4.19 28.51 5.55
#